data_AF-A0A1C2HPB8-F1
#
_entry.id   AF-A0A1C2HPB8-F1
#
_cell.length_a   1.000
_cell.length_b   1.000
_cell.length_c   1.000
_cell.angle_alpha   90.00
_cell.angle_beta   90.00
_cell.angle_gamma   90.00
#
_symmetry.space_group_name_H-M   'P 1'
#
loop_
_entity.id
_entity.type
_entity.pdbx_description
1 polymer ?
#
loop_
_entity_poly.entity_id
_entity_poly.type
_entity_poly.pdbx_seq_one_letter_code
_entity_poly.pdbx_strand_id
1 'polypeptide(L)'
;MSVVAPAVARFSQDMPGVEISLDLRGHRDMDSWINGREYDLGFGNVPISHHAAVGTPMARAALELLMPAGHRLAGHDKIPLEALRGETLVNQLPGMLLRNQVDALLETRQIRAAREVLTNSSQM
;
A
#
# COMPACT_ATOMS: atom_id res chain seq x y z
N MET A 1 0.29 8.37 2.12
CA MET A 1 -0.08 9.49 3.03
C MET A 1 -1.51 9.98 2.87
N SER A 2 -2.28 9.53 1.87
CA SER A 2 -3.61 10.05 1.57
C SER A 2 -4.65 9.97 2.70
N VAL A 3 -4.46 9.10 3.70
CA VAL A 3 -5.37 8.97 4.85
C VAL A 3 -4.82 9.66 6.11
N VAL A 4 -3.57 9.34 6.49
CA VAL A 4 -2.97 9.82 7.75
C VAL A 4 -2.75 11.33 7.75
N ALA A 5 -2.20 11.91 6.68
CA ALA A 5 -1.91 13.35 6.66
C ALA A 5 -3.19 14.21 6.80
N PRO A 6 -4.28 13.95 6.05
CA PRO A 6 -5.53 14.68 6.28
C PRO A 6 -6.13 14.46 7.67
N ALA A 7 -6.04 13.25 8.22
CA ALA A 7 -6.52 12.96 9.57
C ALA A 7 -5.76 13.74 10.64
N VAL A 8 -4.42 13.79 10.54
CA VAL A 8 -3.57 14.59 11.42
C VAL A 8 -3.90 16.07 11.27
N ALA A 9 -4.03 16.59 10.04
CA ALA A 9 -4.36 17.98 9.80
C ALA A 9 -5.69 18.40 10.45
N ARG A 10 -6.72 17.55 10.36
CA ARG A 10 -7.99 17.77 11.05
C ARG A 10 -7.83 17.70 12.57
N PHE A 11 -7.11 16.71 13.08
CA PHE A 11 -6.91 16.55 14.52
C PHE A 11 -6.14 17.74 15.13
N SER A 12 -5.15 18.29 14.42
CA SER A 12 -4.42 19.50 14.86
C SER A 12 -5.33 20.73 14.97
N GLN A 13 -6.38 20.82 14.14
CA GLN A 13 -7.37 21.90 14.23
C GLN A 13 -8.33 21.71 15.40
N ASP A 14 -8.79 20.47 15.59
CA ASP A 14 -9.73 20.11 16.65
C ASP A 14 -9.06 20.16 18.05
N MET A 15 -7.74 19.92 18.12
CA MET A 15 -6.94 19.81 19.35
C MET A 15 -5.65 20.64 19.28
N PRO A 16 -5.71 21.98 19.29
CA PRO A 16 -4.56 22.85 19.02
C PRO A 16 -3.46 22.84 20.10
N GLY A 17 -3.76 22.31 21.30
CA GLY A 17 -2.80 22.18 22.40
C GLY A 17 -1.98 20.88 22.36
N VAL A 18 -2.23 19.98 21.40
CA VAL A 18 -1.53 18.70 21.30
C VAL A 18 -0.38 18.81 20.31
N GLU A 19 0.83 18.49 20.78
CA GLU A 19 2.00 18.34 19.93
C GLU A 19 1.96 16.98 19.22
N ILE A 20 2.25 16.96 17.92
CA ILE A 20 2.17 15.76 17.10
C ILE A 20 3.50 15.57 16.37
N SER A 21 4.09 14.39 16.53
CA SER A 21 5.18 13.91 15.68
C SER A 21 4.67 12.86 14.70
N LEU A 22 5.14 12.89 13.45
CA LEU A 22 4.72 11.98 12.40
C LEU A 22 5.92 11.52 11.57
N ASP A 23 6.24 10.23 11.68
CA ASP A 23 7.29 9.60 10.90
C ASP A 23 6.71 8.64 9.85
N LEU A 24 7.31 8.65 8.65
CA LEU A 24 7.04 7.65 7.62
C LEU A 24 8.18 6.64 7.61
N ARG A 25 7.84 5.40 7.92
CA ARG A 25 8.83 4.33 7.96
C ARG A 25 8.31 3.05 7.32
N GLY A 26 9.23 2.21 6.85
CA GLY A 26 8.91 0.94 6.21
C GLY A 26 8.51 -0.13 7.22
N HIS A 27 7.63 -1.04 6.84
CA HIS A 27 7.14 -2.12 7.72
C HIS A 27 8.24 -3.01 8.34
N ARG A 28 9.44 -3.04 7.75
CA ARG A 28 10.54 -3.96 8.14
C ARG A 28 11.05 -3.72 9.56
N ASP A 29 10.92 -2.51 10.09
CA ASP A 29 11.48 -2.14 11.39
C ASP A 29 10.37 -2.00 12.48
N MET A 30 9.14 -2.43 12.15
CA MET A 30 7.97 -2.31 13.03
C MET A 30 8.19 -2.93 14.42
N ASP A 31 8.84 -4.10 14.47
CA ASP A 31 9.11 -4.79 15.73
C ASP A 31 10.01 -3.97 16.66
N SER A 32 11.01 -3.26 16.11
CA SER A 32 11.90 -2.42 16.90
C SER A 32 11.13 -1.26 17.54
N TRP A 33 10.26 -0.61 16.77
CA TRP A 33 9.51 0.55 17.26
C TRP A 33 8.45 0.18 18.29
N ILE A 34 7.75 -0.94 18.10
CA ILE A 34 6.76 -1.42 19.07
C ILE A 34 7.46 -1.75 20.39
N ASN A 35 8.59 -2.46 20.35
CA ASN A 35 9.34 -2.81 21.55
C ASN A 35 9.97 -1.61 22.23
N GLY A 36 10.51 -0.67 21.45
CA GLY A 36 11.08 0.59 21.92
C GLY A 36 10.04 1.57 22.46
N ARG A 37 8.75 1.34 22.19
CA ARG A 37 7.64 2.27 22.49
C ARG A 37 7.90 3.67 21.95
N GLU A 38 8.48 3.73 20.75
CA GLU A 38 8.86 4.99 20.10
C GLU A 38 7.64 5.76 19.57
N TYR A 39 6.50 5.08 19.40
CA TYR A 39 5.25 5.67 18.92
C TYR A 39 4.07 5.20 19.74
N ASP A 40 3.11 6.10 19.93
CA ASP A 40 1.83 5.79 20.57
C ASP A 40 0.88 5.04 19.63
N LEU A 41 0.92 5.38 18.32
CA LEU A 41 0.03 4.85 17.30
C LEU A 41 0.80 4.51 16.02
N GLY A 42 0.44 3.39 15.39
CA GLY A 42 0.91 2.99 14.07
C GLY A 42 -0.24 2.86 13.08
N PHE A 43 -0.01 3.28 11.83
CA PHE A 43 -0.98 3.13 10.74
C PHE A 43 -0.38 2.26 9.62
N GLY A 44 -0.98 1.11 9.38
CA GLY A 44 -0.48 0.14 8.42
C GLY A 44 -1.43 -1.04 8.20
N ASN A 45 -0.94 -2.08 7.55
CA ASN A 45 -1.70 -3.30 7.29
C ASN A 45 -1.84 -4.15 8.55
N VAL A 46 -3.00 -4.78 8.72
CA VAL A 46 -3.32 -5.74 9.79
C VAL A 46 -3.79 -7.07 9.19
N PRO A 47 -3.66 -8.21 9.88
CA PRO A 47 -3.20 -8.38 11.26
C PRO A 47 -1.69 -8.16 11.43
N ILE A 48 -1.28 -7.75 12.63
CA ILE A 48 0.12 -7.72 13.06
C ILE A 48 0.39 -8.90 13.99
N SER A 49 1.57 -9.50 13.90
CA SER A 49 1.94 -10.68 14.68
C SER A 49 2.67 -10.34 15.99
N HIS A 50 2.76 -9.07 16.35
CA HIS A 50 3.54 -8.61 17.49
C HIS A 50 2.72 -8.64 18.79
N HIS A 51 3.17 -9.41 19.79
CA HIS A 51 2.45 -9.64 21.05
C HIS A 51 2.14 -8.37 21.87
N ALA A 52 3.00 -7.35 21.78
CA ALA A 52 2.85 -6.10 22.54
C ALA A 52 1.95 -5.04 21.86
N ALA A 53 1.34 -5.35 20.70
CA ALA A 53 0.50 -4.41 19.98
C ALA A 53 -0.77 -5.10 19.46
N VAL A 54 -1.84 -4.31 19.30
CA VAL A 54 -3.11 -4.77 18.75
C VAL A 54 -3.42 -3.99 17.49
N GLY A 55 -3.70 -4.70 16.40
CA GLY A 55 -4.15 -4.09 15.16
C GLY A 55 -5.68 -4.00 15.11
N THR A 56 -6.22 -2.82 14.84
CA THR A 56 -7.66 -2.63 14.61
C THR A 56 -7.92 -2.36 13.12
N PRO A 57 -8.70 -3.21 12.43
CA PRO A 57 -9.07 -2.94 11.04
C PRO A 57 -9.95 -1.70 10.94
N MET A 58 -9.49 -0.68 10.21
CA MET A 58 -10.26 0.55 9.97
C MET A 58 -10.95 0.57 8.60
N ALA A 59 -10.28 0.04 7.59
CA ALA A 59 -10.79 -0.02 6.22
C ALA A 59 -10.15 -1.18 5.46
N ARG A 60 -10.79 -1.58 4.36
CA ARG A 60 -10.19 -2.50 3.39
C ARG A 60 -9.67 -1.69 2.20
N ALA A 61 -8.37 -1.74 1.95
CA ALA A 61 -7.80 -1.28 0.71
C ALA A 61 -7.85 -2.41 -0.32
N ALA A 62 -8.38 -2.14 -1.51
CA ALA A 62 -8.32 -3.06 -2.64
C ALA A 62 -7.11 -2.72 -3.51
N LEU A 63 -6.42 -3.75 -3.98
CA LEU A 63 -5.45 -3.62 -5.05
C LEU A 63 -6.21 -3.66 -6.38
N GLU A 64 -6.12 -2.57 -7.14
CA GLU A 64 -6.84 -2.37 -8.40
C GLU A 64 -5.87 -2.04 -9.54
N LEU A 65 -6.33 -2.21 -10.77
CA LEU A 65 -5.59 -1.78 -11.96
C LEU A 65 -5.79 -0.28 -12.20
N LEU A 66 -4.70 0.48 -12.13
CA LEU A 66 -4.69 1.87 -12.54
C LEU A 66 -4.15 1.98 -13.97
N MET A 67 -4.86 2.69 -14.83
CA MET A 67 -4.47 2.90 -16.23
C MET A 67 -4.91 4.28 -16.73
N PRO A 68 -4.32 4.80 -17.83
CA PRO A 68 -4.79 6.02 -18.48
C PRO A 68 -6.26 5.91 -18.89
N ALA A 69 -7.01 7.01 -18.86
CA ALA A 69 -8.44 7.02 -19.21
C ALA A 69 -8.72 6.54 -20.65
N GLY A 70 -7.79 6.75 -21.58
CA GLY A 70 -7.88 6.25 -22.97
C GLY A 70 -7.38 4.83 -23.18
N HIS A 71 -7.02 4.11 -22.12
CA HIS A 71 -6.53 2.73 -22.24
C HIS A 71 -7.64 1.81 -22.77
N ARG A 72 -7.27 0.85 -23.63
CA ARG A 72 -8.23 -0.09 -24.26
C ARG A 72 -9.10 -0.84 -23.25
N LEU A 73 -8.58 -1.09 -22.05
CA LEU A 73 -9.29 -1.78 -20.98
C LEU A 73 -10.08 -0.86 -20.04
N ALA A 74 -10.00 0.47 -20.18
CA ALA A 74 -10.56 1.43 -19.23
C ALA A 74 -12.10 1.43 -19.16
N GLY A 75 -12.78 0.90 -20.19
CA GLY A 75 -14.23 0.77 -20.22
C GLY A 75 -14.79 -0.45 -19.48
N HIS A 76 -13.94 -1.25 -18.81
CA HIS A 76 -14.36 -2.45 -18.12
C HIS A 76 -14.28 -2.30 -16.61
N ASP A 77 -15.40 -2.54 -15.92
CA ASP A 77 -15.47 -2.54 -14.45
C ASP A 77 -14.68 -3.69 -13.81
N LYS A 78 -14.49 -4.79 -14.55
CA LYS A 78 -13.71 -5.96 -14.13
C LYS A 78 -12.93 -6.48 -15.31
N ILE A 79 -11.63 -6.72 -15.09
CA ILE A 79 -10.71 -7.19 -16.11
C ILE A 79 -10.19 -8.56 -15.70
N PRO A 80 -10.33 -9.61 -16.54
CA PRO A 80 -9.70 -10.89 -16.28
C PRO A 80 -8.18 -10.73 -16.29
N LEU A 81 -7.47 -11.41 -15.40
CA LEU A 81 -6.02 -11.26 -15.26
C LEU A 81 -5.29 -11.61 -16.57
N GLU A 82 -5.87 -12.50 -17.37
CA GLU A 82 -5.40 -12.90 -18.70
C GLU A 82 -5.38 -11.75 -19.71
N ALA A 83 -6.22 -10.71 -19.53
CA ALA A 83 -6.20 -9.53 -20.39
C ALA A 83 -4.95 -8.65 -20.19
N LEU A 84 -4.18 -8.90 -19.13
CA LEU A 84 -2.87 -8.27 -18.92
C LEU A 84 -1.77 -8.91 -19.76
N ARG A 85 -2.02 -10.07 -20.40
CA ARG A 85 -1.07 -10.66 -21.34
C ARG A 85 -0.86 -9.69 -22.51
N GLY A 86 0.38 -9.31 -22.76
CA GLY A 86 0.70 -8.34 -23.81
C GLY A 86 0.80 -6.89 -23.34
N GLU A 87 0.32 -6.58 -22.13
CA GLU A 87 0.35 -5.21 -21.61
C GLU A 87 1.71 -4.86 -21.00
N THR A 88 2.01 -3.56 -20.93
CA THR A 88 3.14 -3.05 -20.14
C THR A 88 2.67 -2.76 -18.73
N LEU A 89 3.31 -3.39 -17.73
CA LEU A 89 3.02 -3.12 -16.32
C LEU A 89 4.08 -2.18 -15.73
N VAL A 90 3.62 -1.15 -15.02
CA VAL A 90 4.45 -0.32 -14.15
C VAL A 90 4.31 -0.88 -12.75
N ASN A 91 5.36 -1.52 -12.24
CA ASN A 91 5.34 -2.19 -10.94
C ASN A 91 6.33 -1.57 -9.96
N GLN A 92 6.13 -1.85 -8.67
CA GLN A 92 7.09 -1.49 -7.63
C GLN A 92 8.33 -2.40 -7.67
N LEU A 93 9.47 -1.95 -7.16
CA LEU A 93 10.63 -2.84 -6.97
C LEU A 93 10.28 -4.06 -6.10
N PRO A 94 10.87 -5.25 -6.38
CA PRO A 94 10.67 -6.45 -5.57
C PRO A 94 10.95 -6.24 -4.07
N GLY A 95 10.30 -7.04 -3.23
CA GLY A 95 10.52 -7.06 -1.78
C GLY A 95 9.59 -6.15 -0.96
N MET A 96 8.68 -5.43 -1.61
CA MET A 96 7.57 -4.75 -0.93
C MET A 96 6.41 -5.71 -0.73
N LEU A 97 5.68 -5.59 0.40
CA LEU A 97 4.59 -6.50 0.73
C LEU A 97 3.51 -6.56 -0.37
N LEU A 98 3.06 -5.40 -0.85
CA LEU A 98 2.05 -5.33 -1.91
C LEU A 98 2.58 -5.90 -3.23
N ARG A 99 3.85 -5.64 -3.55
CA ARG A 99 4.52 -6.20 -4.72
C ARG A 99 4.53 -7.73 -4.69
N ASN A 100 4.85 -8.33 -3.55
CA ASN A 100 4.85 -9.79 -3.41
C ASN A 100 3.44 -10.39 -3.62
N GLN A 101 2.38 -9.68 -3.22
CA GLN A 101 0.99 -10.12 -3.46
C GLN A 101 0.62 -10.05 -4.95
N VAL A 102 1.05 -9.00 -5.65
CA VAL A 102 0.85 -8.86 -7.11
C VAL A 102 1.59 -9.98 -7.85
N ASP A 103 2.86 -10.22 -7.50
CA ASP A 103 3.68 -11.26 -8.13
C ASP A 103 3.06 -12.64 -7.94
N ALA A 104 2.66 -12.99 -6.71
CA ALA A 104 2.02 -14.27 -6.42
C ALA A 104 0.72 -14.47 -7.22
N LEU A 105 -0.08 -13.40 -7.41
CA LEU A 105 -1.31 -13.45 -8.21
C LEU A 105 -1.02 -13.74 -9.68
N LEU A 106 -0.04 -13.05 -10.27
CA LEU A 106 0.37 -13.24 -11.66
C LEU A 106 1.00 -14.63 -11.89
N GLU A 107 1.86 -15.07 -10.97
CA GLU A 107 2.54 -16.37 -11.02
C GLU A 107 1.55 -17.54 -10.95
N THR A 108 0.60 -17.49 -10.01
CA THR A 108 -0.43 -18.54 -9.82
C THR A 108 -1.25 -18.80 -11.09
N ARG A 109 -1.41 -17.78 -11.94
CA ARG A 109 -2.16 -17.84 -13.20
C ARG A 109 -1.26 -17.89 -14.44
N GLN A 110 0.05 -18.02 -14.25
CA GLN A 110 1.06 -18.01 -15.32
C GLN A 110 0.87 -16.82 -16.28
N ILE A 111 0.55 -15.65 -15.73
CA ILE A 111 0.46 -14.40 -16.46
C ILE A 111 1.82 -13.75 -16.47
N ARG A 112 2.29 -13.34 -17.66
CA ARG A 112 3.48 -12.53 -17.82
C ARG A 112 3.10 -11.27 -18.59
N ALA A 113 3.50 -10.12 -18.07
CA ALA A 113 3.45 -8.87 -18.80
C ALA A 113 4.38 -8.95 -20.02
N ALA A 114 4.07 -8.25 -21.11
CA ALA A 114 4.98 -8.17 -22.25
C ALA A 114 6.22 -7.34 -21.91
N ARG A 115 6.05 -6.32 -21.06
CA ARG A 115 7.12 -5.46 -20.58
C ARG A 115 6.83 -5.03 -19.16
N GLU A 116 7.91 -4.87 -18.39
CA GLU A 116 7.84 -4.37 -17.03
C GLU A 116 8.70 -3.10 -16.88
N VAL A 117 8.14 -2.08 -16.24
CA VAL A 117 8.84 -0.88 -15.81
C VAL A 117 8.80 -0.86 -14.30
N LEU A 118 9.96 -0.75 -13.65
CA LEU A 118 10.07 -0.80 -12.20
C LEU A 118 10.27 0.60 -11.60
N THR A 119 9.56 0.89 -10.52
CA THR A 119 9.68 2.13 -9.74
C THR A 119 9.85 1.84 -8.25
N ASN A 120 10.56 2.70 -7.52
CA ASN A 120 10.65 2.64 -6.06
C ASN A 120 9.59 3.50 -5.36
N SER A 121 8.82 4.29 -6.11
CA SER A 121 7.81 5.21 -5.61
C SER A 121 6.48 5.00 -6.32
N SER A 122 5.40 5.07 -5.54
CA SER A 122 4.02 5.18 -6.04
C SER A 122 3.49 6.62 -5.98
N GLN A 123 4.29 7.57 -5.50
CA GLN A 123 3.96 8.99 -5.55
C GLN A 123 4.28 9.52 -6.94
N MET A 124 3.25 9.98 -7.63
CA MET A 124 3.35 10.79 -8.84
C MET A 124 3.31 12.27 -8.43
#